data_AF-A0A960PNN9-F1
#
_entry.id   AF-A0A960PNN9-F1
#
_cell.length_a   1.000
_cell.length_b   1.000
_cell.length_c   1.000
_cell.angle_alpha   90.00
_cell.angle_beta   90.00
_cell.angle_gamma   90.00
#
_symmetry.space_group_name_H-M   'P 1'
#
loop_
_entity.id
_entity.type
_entity.pdbx_description
1 polymer ?
#
loop_
_entity_poly.entity_id
_entity_poly.type
_entity_poly.pdbx_seq_one_letter_code
_entity_poly.pdbx_strand_id
1 'polypeptide(L)'
;MILLDDSDATSALATFEEAGLAPAKIKVIGIGGGGGNAVNRMIDANLRGVEFIAANTDLQALAKCRAPHKLQLGPALTRGLGAGGDPEVGRKSALEDTERILAMLEGADMVFL
;
A
#
# COMPACT_ATOMS: atom_id res chain seq x y z
N MET A 1 30.12 1.45 3.52
CA MET A 1 29.25 1.91 2.42
C MET A 1 29.30 0.84 1.36
N ILE A 2 28.46 -0.18 1.49
CA ILE A 2 28.34 -1.23 0.46
C ILE A 2 27.55 -0.58 -0.66
N LEU A 3 28.25 -0.23 -1.74
CA LEU A 3 27.66 0.18 -2.99
C LEU A 3 27.00 -1.07 -3.59
N LEU A 4 25.69 -1.21 -3.40
CA LEU A 4 24.90 -2.13 -4.19
C LEU A 4 24.81 -1.52 -5.58
N ASP A 5 25.55 -2.11 -6.51
CA ASP A 5 25.59 -1.71 -7.91
C ASP A 5 24.21 -1.94 -8.55
N ASP A 6 23.65 -0.96 -9.24
CA ASP A 6 22.34 -1.06 -9.89
C ASP A 6 22.33 -2.11 -11.03
N SER A 7 23.50 -2.63 -11.41
CA SER A 7 23.69 -3.70 -12.39
C SER A 7 23.06 -5.04 -11.98
N ASP A 8 22.98 -5.36 -10.67
CA ASP A 8 22.45 -6.64 -10.18
C ASP A 8 20.92 -6.76 -10.27
N ALA A 9 20.19 -5.63 -10.17
CA ALA A 9 18.73 -5.64 -10.30
C ALA A 9 18.29 -5.80 -11.76
N THR A 10 19.02 -5.18 -12.69
CA THR A 10 18.80 -5.31 -14.13
C THR A 10 19.14 -6.73 -14.61
N SER A 11 20.21 -7.35 -14.07
CA SER A 11 20.56 -8.73 -14.40
C SER A 11 19.53 -9.74 -13.89
N ALA A 12 18.99 -9.53 -12.69
CA ALA A 12 17.92 -10.36 -12.14
C ALA A 12 16.64 -10.27 -12.98
N LEU A 13 16.18 -9.06 -13.35
CA LEU A 13 15.01 -8.86 -14.21
C LEU A 13 15.17 -9.51 -15.58
N ALA A 14 16.36 -9.39 -16.20
CA ALA A 14 16.66 -10.07 -17.46
C ALA A 14 16.64 -11.60 -17.33
N THR A 15 17.11 -12.13 -16.19
CA THR A 15 17.09 -13.57 -15.89
C THR A 15 15.65 -14.09 -15.72
N PHE A 16 14.75 -13.29 -15.13
CA PHE A 16 13.33 -13.63 -14.98
C PHE A 16 12.59 -13.66 -16.33
N GLU A 17 12.90 -12.71 -17.23
CA GLU A 17 12.36 -12.70 -18.59
C GLU A 17 12.85 -13.89 -19.43
N GLU A 18 14.14 -14.24 -19.37
CA GLU A 18 14.67 -15.42 -20.07
C GLU A 18 14.08 -16.75 -19.56
N ALA A 19 13.73 -16.83 -18.26
CA ALA A 19 13.08 -17.99 -17.66
C ALA A 19 11.56 -18.04 -17.88
N GLY A 20 10.96 -17.04 -18.52
CA GLY A 20 9.51 -16.95 -18.72
C GLY A 20 8.71 -16.77 -17.43
N LEU A 21 9.37 -16.38 -16.33
CA LEU A 21 8.75 -16.16 -15.02
C LEU A 21 8.52 -14.66 -14.85
N ALA A 22 7.27 -14.21 -15.00
CA ALA A 22 6.92 -12.84 -14.67
C ALA A 22 7.18 -12.56 -13.18
N PRO A 23 7.81 -11.43 -12.81
CA PRO A 23 8.02 -11.09 -11.41
C PRO A 23 6.66 -10.94 -10.71
N ALA A 24 6.56 -11.47 -9.50
CA ALA A 24 5.31 -11.44 -8.72
C ALA A 24 4.88 -9.98 -8.44
N LYS A 25 3.59 -9.71 -8.65
CA LYS A 25 3.00 -8.40 -8.38
C LYS A 25 2.65 -8.29 -6.90
N ILE A 26 3.52 -7.65 -6.13
CA ILE A 26 3.37 -7.48 -4.68
C ILE A 26 2.75 -6.11 -4.38
N LYS A 27 1.69 -6.09 -3.58
CA LYS A 27 1.08 -4.86 -3.06
C LYS A 27 1.22 -4.78 -1.54
N VAL A 28 1.58 -3.60 -1.03
CA VAL A 28 1.68 -3.32 0.41
C VAL A 28 0.66 -2.24 0.75
N ILE A 29 -0.30 -2.56 1.62
CA ILE A 29 -1.33 -1.64 2.07
C ILE A 29 -1.03 -1.19 3.49
N GLY A 30 -0.72 0.09 3.68
CA GLY A 30 -0.66 0.71 5.00
C GLY A 30 -2.06 1.09 5.48
N ILE A 31 -2.60 0.38 6.47
CA ILE A 31 -3.92 0.66 7.04
C ILE A 31 -3.81 1.56 8.28
N GLY A 32 -4.60 2.63 8.32
CA GLY A 32 -4.66 3.58 9.43
C GLY A 32 -3.39 4.44 9.57
N GLY A 33 -3.29 5.18 10.67
CA GLY A 33 -2.16 6.08 10.91
C GLY A 33 -0.82 5.34 11.08
N GLY A 34 -0.84 4.21 11.79
CA GLY A 34 0.34 3.37 11.98
C GLY A 34 0.83 2.74 10.68
N GLY A 35 -0.07 2.12 9.91
CA GLY A 35 0.25 1.52 8.61
C GLY A 35 0.74 2.55 7.60
N GLY A 36 0.12 3.73 7.53
CA GLY A 36 0.59 4.83 6.67
C GLY A 36 2.01 5.30 7.02
N ASN A 37 2.35 5.37 8.32
CA ASN A 37 3.72 5.67 8.76
C ASN A 37 4.71 4.56 8.41
N ALA A 38 4.31 3.29 8.49
CA ALA A 38 5.15 2.17 8.08
C ALA A 38 5.43 2.22 6.58
N VAL A 39 4.41 2.46 5.74
CA VAL A 39 4.57 2.63 4.29
C VAL A 39 5.50 3.80 3.97
N ASN A 40 5.37 4.94 4.66
CA ASN A 40 6.31 6.06 4.48
C ASN A 40 7.76 5.62 4.72
N ARG A 41 8.04 4.85 5.78
CA ARG A 41 9.39 4.35 6.05
C ARG A 41 9.88 3.37 4.99
N MET A 42 9.02 2.51 4.45
CA MET A 42 9.38 1.60 3.36
C MET A 42 9.73 2.36 2.08
N ILE A 43 8.98 3.42 1.78
CA ILE A 43 9.27 4.33 0.66
C ILE A 43 10.59 5.07 0.89
N ASP A 44 10.80 5.60 2.10
CA ASP A 44 12.04 6.32 2.46
C ASP A 44 13.27 5.40 2.44
N ALA A 45 13.09 4.11 2.74
CA ALA A 45 14.11 3.08 2.61
C ALA A 45 14.31 2.61 1.16
N ASN A 46 13.60 3.20 0.20
CA ASN A 46 13.68 2.90 -1.23
C ASN A 46 13.40 1.41 -1.55
N LEU A 47 12.42 0.81 -0.86
CA LEU A 47 12.00 -0.56 -1.15
C LEU A 47 11.37 -0.62 -2.55
N ARG A 48 11.98 -1.41 -3.43
CA ARG A 48 11.59 -1.58 -4.84
C ARG A 48 10.76 -2.85 -5.05
N GLY A 49 10.07 -2.93 -6.19
CA GLY A 49 9.32 -4.12 -6.59
C GLY A 49 8.00 -4.31 -5.85
N VAL A 50 7.51 -3.29 -5.16
CA VAL A 50 6.22 -3.31 -4.44
C VAL A 50 5.38 -2.09 -4.82
N GLU A 51 4.08 -2.29 -4.94
CA GLU A 51 3.11 -1.22 -5.12
C GLU A 51 2.59 -0.80 -3.74
N PHE A 52 2.82 0.46 -3.36
CA PHE A 52 2.39 0.99 -2.08
C PHE A 52 1.00 1.64 -2.18
N ILE A 53 0.12 1.22 -1.27
CA ILE A 53 -1.22 1.75 -1.09
C ILE A 53 -1.37 2.20 0.37
N ALA A 54 -2.05 3.32 0.60
CA ALA A 54 -2.46 3.73 1.93
C ALA A 54 -3.98 3.75 2.03
N ALA A 55 -4.52 3.17 3.10
CA ALA A 55 -5.96 3.17 3.37
C ALA A 55 -6.23 3.73 4.76
N ASN A 56 -7.05 4.78 4.86
CA ASN A 56 -7.34 5.41 6.16
C ASN A 56 -8.71 6.08 6.18
N THR A 57 -9.35 6.10 7.35
CA THR A 57 -10.59 6.85 7.59
C THR A 57 -10.33 8.35 7.81
N ASP A 58 -9.13 8.71 8.26
CA ASP A 58 -8.71 10.08 8.50
C ASP A 58 -8.03 10.66 7.24
N LEU A 59 -8.65 11.69 6.66
CA LEU A 59 -8.14 12.37 5.46
C LEU A 59 -6.83 13.13 5.70
N GLN A 60 -6.64 13.69 6.90
CA GLN A 60 -5.42 14.43 7.23
C GLN A 60 -4.25 13.48 7.35
N ALA A 61 -4.45 12.32 7.98
CA ALA A 61 -3.44 11.27 8.04
C ALA A 61 -3.14 10.70 6.65
N LEU A 62 -4.17 10.47 5.82
CA LEU A 62 -4.01 9.98 4.45
C LEU A 62 -3.24 10.98 3.57
N ALA A 63 -3.50 12.28 3.71
CA ALA A 63 -2.79 13.33 2.99
C ALA A 63 -1.28 13.33 3.29
N LYS A 64 -0.89 13.05 4.54
CA LYS A 64 0.51 12.96 5.00
C LYS A 64 1.22 11.68 4.54
N CYS A 65 0.50 10.67 4.07
CA CYS A 65 1.13 9.45 3.55
C CYS A 65 1.77 9.71 2.17
N ARG A 66 2.92 9.09 1.93
CA ARG A 66 3.72 9.20 0.71
C ARG A 66 3.37 8.13 -0.33
N ALA A 67 2.49 7.19 0.01
CA ALA A 67 2.01 6.18 -0.92
C ALA A 67 1.40 6.84 -2.18
N PRO A 68 1.73 6.35 -3.39
CA PRO A 68 1.18 6.88 -4.63
C PRO A 68 -0.33 6.61 -4.74
N HIS A 69 -0.79 5.48 -4.21
CA HIS A 69 -2.21 5.12 -4.17
C HIS A 69 -2.77 5.36 -2.76
N LYS A 70 -3.90 6.06 -2.69
CA LYS A 70 -4.53 6.45 -1.42
C LYS A 70 -6.03 6.18 -1.50
N LEU A 71 -6.56 5.50 -0.49
CA LEU A 71 -7.98 5.19 -0.36
C LEU A 71 -8.50 5.75 0.97
N GLN A 72 -9.44 6.68 0.89
CA GLN A 72 -10.22 7.06 2.06
C GLN A 72 -11.26 5.98 2.34
N LEU A 73 -11.31 5.49 3.57
CA LEU A 73 -12.30 4.52 4.05
C LEU A 73 -13.47 5.23 4.75
N GLY A 74 -14.69 4.73 4.54
CA GLY A 74 -15.93 5.19 5.12
C GLY A 74 -16.17 6.70 5.01
N PRO A 75 -16.09 7.33 3.81
CA PRO A 75 -16.34 8.76 3.68
C PRO A 75 -17.73 9.17 4.17
N ALA A 76 -18.76 8.32 3.98
CA ALA A 76 -20.10 8.63 4.48
C ALA A 76 -20.20 8.50 6.00
N LEU A 77 -19.51 7.52 6.58
CA LEU A 77 -19.56 7.23 8.02
C LEU A 77 -18.73 8.21 8.86
N THR A 78 -17.53 8.54 8.40
CA THR A 78 -16.52 9.28 9.18
C THR A 78 -16.38 10.73 8.75
N ARG A 79 -16.83 11.07 7.53
CA ARG A 79 -16.61 12.39 6.91
C ARG A 79 -15.12 12.79 6.86
N GLY A 80 -14.23 11.80 6.86
CA GLY A 80 -12.78 12.02 6.81
C GLY A 80 -12.14 12.41 8.14
N LEU A 81 -12.87 12.31 9.25
CA LEU A 81 -12.37 12.65 10.60
C LEU A 81 -11.72 11.47 11.32
N GLY A 82 -11.72 10.29 10.70
CA GLY A 82 -11.19 9.07 11.30
C GLY A 82 -12.20 8.27 12.12
N ALA A 83 -11.80 7.06 12.48
CA ALA A 83 -12.61 6.13 13.29
C ALA A 83 -12.58 6.43 14.80
N GLY A 84 -11.79 7.41 15.25
CA GLY A 84 -11.72 7.79 16.67
C GLY A 84 -11.18 6.70 17.61
N GLY A 85 -10.47 5.70 17.07
CA GLY A 85 -10.00 4.54 17.83
C GLY A 85 -11.04 3.45 18.04
N ASP A 86 -12.26 3.61 17.51
CA ASP A 86 -13.31 2.60 17.54
C ASP A 86 -13.11 1.57 16.40
N PRO A 87 -12.81 0.29 16.72
CA PRO A 87 -12.62 -0.76 15.72
C PRO A 87 -13.88 -1.04 14.89
N GLU A 88 -15.07 -0.88 15.45
CA GLU A 88 -16.32 -1.14 14.73
C GLU A 88 -16.59 -0.08 13.67
N VAL A 89 -16.24 1.19 13.95
CA VAL A 89 -16.27 2.26 12.95
C VAL A 89 -15.28 1.95 11.83
N GLY A 90 -14.07 1.52 12.17
CA GLY A 90 -13.07 1.08 11.19
C GLY A 90 -13.57 -0.06 10.30
N ARG A 91 -14.15 -1.11 10.90
CA ARG A 91 -14.71 -2.26 10.20
C ARG A 91 -15.83 -1.86 9.23
N LYS A 92 -16.78 -1.04 9.69
CA LYS A 92 -17.89 -0.55 8.85
C LYS A 92 -17.39 0.33 7.70
N SER A 93 -16.38 1.17 7.98
CA SER A 93 -15.74 2.02 6.96
C SER A 93 -15.06 1.19 5.87
N ALA A 94 -14.39 0.10 6.24
CA ALA A 94 -13.79 -0.81 5.26
C ALA A 94 -14.86 -1.56 4.42
N LEU A 95 -15.96 -1.99 5.06
CA LEU A 95 -17.07 -2.65 4.37
C LEU A 95 -17.78 -1.72 3.36
N GLU A 96 -17.97 -0.44 3.72
CA GLU A 96 -18.53 0.59 2.82
C GLU A 96 -17.75 0.69 1.51
N ASP A 97 -16.43 0.51 1.55
CA ASP A 97 -15.54 0.70 0.40
C ASP A 97 -14.99 -0.60 -0.20
N THR A 98 -15.65 -1.74 0.07
CA THR A 98 -15.22 -3.07 -0.38
C THR A 98 -14.86 -3.10 -1.88
N GLU A 99 -15.70 -2.54 -2.75
CA GLU A 99 -15.46 -2.53 -4.19
C GLU A 99 -14.20 -1.74 -4.58
N ARG A 100 -13.93 -0.62 -3.91
CA ARG A 100 -12.73 0.19 -4.15
C ARG A 100 -11.49 -0.51 -3.63
N ILE A 101 -11.59 -1.21 -2.49
CA ILE A 101 -10.51 -2.05 -1.97
C ILE A 101 -10.19 -3.15 -2.98
N LEU A 102 -11.19 -3.85 -3.51
CA LEU A 102 -11.01 -4.90 -4.51
C LEU A 102 -10.33 -4.36 -5.78
N ALA A 103 -10.76 -3.21 -6.29
CA ALA A 103 -10.14 -2.58 -7.45
C ALA A 103 -8.66 -2.21 -7.21
N MET A 104 -8.31 -1.75 -6.00
CA MET A 104 -6.91 -1.48 -5.64
C MET A 104 -6.06 -2.75 -5.52
N LEU A 105 -6.68 -3.89 -5.19
CA LEU A 105 -6.01 -5.17 -5.05
C LEU A 105 -5.90 -5.97 -6.34
N GLU A 106 -6.60 -5.54 -7.39
CA GLU A 106 -6.64 -6.27 -8.66
C GLU A 106 -5.24 -6.49 -9.24
N GLY A 107 -5.02 -7.71 -9.72
CA GLY A 107 -3.76 -8.13 -10.33
C GLY A 107 -2.61 -8.38 -9.34
N ALA A 108 -2.84 -8.29 -8.03
CA ALA A 108 -1.83 -8.67 -7.04
C ALA A 108 -1.70 -10.20 -6.93
N ASP A 109 -0.48 -10.71 -6.97
CA ASP A 109 -0.18 -12.11 -6.63
C ASP A 109 -0.01 -12.27 -5.10
N MET A 110 0.45 -11.20 -4.43
CA MET A 110 0.65 -11.17 -2.99
C MET A 110 0.30 -9.80 -2.41
N VAL A 111 -0.38 -9.80 -1.27
CA VAL A 111 -0.79 -8.59 -0.56
C VAL A 111 -0.29 -8.64 0.87
N PHE A 112 0.38 -7.57 1.31
CA PHE A 112 0.71 -7.31 2.71
C PHE A 112 -0.20 -6.21 3.26
N LEU A 113 -0.72 -6.42 4.47
CA LEU A 113 -1.58 -5.49 5.20
C LEU A 113 -0.85 -4.91 6.42
#